data_AF-A0A1C6IZW2-F1
#
_entry.id   AF-A0A1C6IZW2-F1
#
_cell.length_a   1.000
_cell.length_b   1.000
_cell.length_c   1.000
_cell.angle_alpha   90.00
_cell.angle_beta   90.00
_cell.angle_gamma   90.00
#
_symmetry.space_group_name_H-M   'P 1'
#
loop_
_entity.id
_entity.type
_entity.pdbx_description
1 polymer ?
#
loop_
_entity_poly.entity_id
_entity_poly.type
_entity_poly.pdbx_seq_one_letter_code
_entity_poly.pdbx_strand_id
1 'polypeptide(L)' 'MLQFLTENLGTILVGLAVAILLTLVIVKLLRDRKRGKSACGCGGACSGCPGAAVCHHGQSKT' A
#
# COMPACT_ATOMS: atom_id res chain seq x y z
N MET A 1 27.48 -12.28 -27.56
CA MET A 1 26.12 -12.12 -26.99
C MET A 1 26.01 -12.66 -25.57
N LEU A 2 26.47 -13.88 -25.25
CA LEU A 2 26.43 -14.42 -23.87
C LEU A 2 27.35 -13.68 -22.89
N GLN A 3 28.46 -13.11 -23.38
CA GLN A 3 29.41 -12.29 -22.59
C GLN A 3 28.71 -11.11 -21.86
N PHE A 4 27.76 -10.45 -22.52
CA PHE A 4 27.02 -9.32 -21.95
C PHE A 4 26.19 -9.75 -20.75
N LEU A 5 25.66 -10.97 -20.78
CA LEU A 5 24.86 -11.53 -19.72
C LEU A 5 25.73 -11.91 -18.52
N THR A 6 26.93 -12.45 -18.75
CA THR A 6 27.90 -12.77 -17.69
C THR A 6 28.55 -11.54 -17.06
N GLU A 7 28.89 -10.51 -17.83
CA GLU A 7 29.47 -9.27 -17.28
C GLU A 7 28.45 -8.45 -16.48
N ASN A 8 27.18 -8.48 -16.88
CA ASN A 8 26.11 -7.74 -16.20
C ASN A 8 25.25 -8.62 -15.27
N LEU A 9 25.64 -9.88 -15.06
CA LEU A 9 24.88 -10.83 -14.25
C LEU A 9 24.69 -10.33 -12.81
N GLY A 10 25.73 -9.70 -12.24
CA GLY A 10 25.65 -9.07 -10.91
C GLY A 10 24.63 -7.93 -10.86
N THR A 11 24.63 -7.05 -11.86
CA THR A 11 23.67 -5.94 -11.98
C THR A 11 22.24 -6.45 -12.12
N ILE A 12 22.03 -7.50 -12.92
CA ILE A 12 20.72 -8.14 -13.09
C ILE A 12 20.23 -8.71 -11.76
N LEU A 13 21.09 -9.42 -11.02
CA LEU A 13 20.73 -9.99 -9.71
C LEU A 13 20.34 -8.92 -8.68
N VAL A 14 21.13 -7.85 -8.59
CA VAL A 14 20.83 -6.72 -7.69
C VAL A 14 19.53 -6.03 -8.11
N GLY A 15 19.34 -5.79 -9.41
CA GLY A 15 18.11 -5.20 -9.93
C GLY A 15 16.88 -6.04 -9.61
N LEU A 16 16.99 -7.37 -9.71
CA LEU A 16 15.92 -8.31 -9.39
C LEU A 16 15.60 -8.31 -7.88
N ALA A 17 16.62 -8.25 -7.02
CA ALA A 17 16.43 -8.15 -5.58
C ALA A 17 15.66 -6.86 -5.19
N VAL A 18 16.06 -5.71 -5.75
CA VAL A 18 15.36 -4.43 -5.52
C VAL A 18 13.93 -4.48 -6.07
N ALA A 19 13.74 -5.05 -7.27
CA ALA A 19 12.42 -5.21 -7.86
C ALA A 19 11.50 -6.05 -6.96
N ILE A 20 11.98 -7.16 -6.41
CA ILE A 20 11.20 -7.99 -5.46
C ILE A 20 10.77 -7.17 -4.25
N LEU A 21 11.71 -6.43 -3.61
CA LEU A 21 11.40 -5.60 -2.46
C LEU A 21 10.32 -4.55 -2.76
N LEU A 22 10.45 -3.83 -3.89
CA LEU A 22 9.45 -2.86 -4.34
C LEU A 22 8.09 -3.51 -4.58
N THR A 23 8.08 -4.67 -5.24
CA THR A 23 6.85 -5.41 -5.54
C THR A 23 6.14 -5.84 -4.25
N LEU A 24 6.89 -6.33 -3.26
CA LEU A 24 6.36 -6.72 -1.95
C LEU A 24 5.73 -5.53 -1.22
N VAL A 25 6.37 -4.35 -1.27
CA VAL A 25 5.82 -3.12 -0.69
C VAL A 25 4.52 -2.74 -1.38
N ILE A 26 4.48 -2.68 -2.72
CA ILE A 26 3.26 -2.34 -3.46
C ILE A 26 2.12 -3.33 -3.16
N VAL A 27 2.41 -4.63 -3.18
CA VAL A 27 1.43 -5.68 -2.86
C VAL A 27 0.94 -5.54 -1.42
N LYS A 28 1.82 -5.22 -0.46
CA LYS A 28 1.43 -4.92 0.93
C LYS A 28 0.49 -3.72 1.00
N LEU A 29 0.81 -2.61 0.34
CA LEU A 29 -0.07 -1.43 0.31
C LEU A 29 -1.44 -1.78 -0.29
N LEU A 30 -1.49 -2.49 -1.42
CA LEU A 30 -2.74 -2.90 -2.05
C LEU A 30 -3.55 -3.85 -1.16
N ARG A 31 -2.90 -4.78 -0.48
CA ARG A 31 -3.54 -5.70 0.46
C ARG A 31 -4.05 -4.98 1.71
N ASP A 32 -3.29 -4.03 2.23
CA ASP A 32 -3.68 -3.20 3.38
C ASP A 32 -4.85 -2.28 3.01
N ARG A 33 -4.86 -1.71 1.81
CA ARG A 33 -6.00 -0.97 1.25
C ARG A 33 -7.26 -1.85 1.16
N LYS A 34 -7.13 -3.08 0.64
CA LYS A 34 -8.25 -4.04 0.57
C LYS A 34 -8.74 -4.49 1.95
N ARG A 35 -7.87 -4.54 2.96
CA ARG A 35 -8.21 -4.88 4.35
C ARG A 35 -8.80 -3.71 5.14
N GLY A 36 -9.13 -2.60 4.47
CA GLY A 36 -9.74 -1.45 5.13
C GLY A 36 -8.79 -0.68 6.05
N LYS A 37 -7.46 -0.86 5.92
CA LYS A 37 -6.48 0.03 6.55
C LYS A 37 -6.45 1.34 5.74
N SER A 38 -7.52 2.11 5.88
CA SER A 38 -7.54 3.52 5.52
C SER A 38 -6.72 4.30 6.54
N ALA A 39 -6.02 5.35 6.09
CA ALA A 39 -5.31 6.27 6.99
C ALA A 39 -6.25 6.91 8.03
N CYS A 40 -7.55 6.94 7.74
CA CYS A 40 -8.58 7.13 8.74
C CYS A 40 -8.83 5.78 9.44
N GLY A 41 -8.30 5.63 10.67
CA GLY A 41 -8.42 4.43 11.51
C GLY A 41 -9.83 4.10 12.00
N CYS A 42 -10.86 4.62 11.33
CA CYS A 42 -12.26 4.38 11.66
C CYS A 42 -12.66 3.00 11.13
N GLY A 43 -12.28 1.95 11.86
CA GLY A 43 -12.62 0.56 11.57
C GLY A 43 -14.12 0.28 11.75
N GLY A 44 -14.96 0.82 10.86
CA GLY A 44 -16.42 0.65 10.88
C GLY A 44 -17.15 1.43 11.97
N ALA A 45 -16.45 2.01 12.94
CA ALA A 45 -17.02 2.86 13.98
C ALA A 45 -16.61 4.34 13.77
N CYS A 46 -17.15 4.99 12.74
CA CYS A 46 -17.01 6.44 12.58
C CYS A 46 -17.80 7.25 13.63
N SER A 47 -18.52 6.60 14.54
CA SER A 47 -19.33 7.23 15.59
C SER A 47 -18.52 7.92 16.70
N GLY A 48 -17.22 7.59 16.86
CA GLY A 48 -16.35 8.18 17.89
C GLY A 48 -15.16 8.98 17.34
N CYS A 49 -15.08 9.21 16.03
CA CYS A 49 -13.97 9.95 15.44
C CYS A 49 -14.16 11.47 15.67
N PRO A 50 -13.17 12.22 16.17
CA PRO A 50 -13.30 13.68 16.32
C PRO A 50 -13.51 14.42 14.98
N GLY A 51 -13.21 13.78 13.85
CA GLY A 51 -13.54 14.26 12.49
C GLY A 51 -14.90 13.79 11.93
N ALA A 52 -15.70 13.04 12.71
CA ALA A 52 -16.97 12.47 12.25
C ALA A 52 -17.97 13.54 11.78
N ALA A 53 -17.99 14.69 12.44
CA ALA A 53 -18.86 15.82 12.07
C ALA A 53 -18.58 16.37 10.66
N VAL A 54 -17.33 16.26 10.18
CA VAL A 54 -16.91 16.71 8.85
C VAL A 54 -17.13 15.60 7.81
N CYS A 55 -16.85 14.35 8.17
CA CYS A 55 -16.98 13.22 7.25
C CYS A 55 -18.42 12.73 7.04
N HIS A 56 -19.34 12.99 7.98
CA HIS A 56 -20.75 12.56 7.93
C HIS A 56 -21.75 13.72 7.98
N HIS A 57 -21.46 14.83 7.28
CA HIS A 57 -22.28 16.05 7.13
C HIS A 57 -23.74 15.84 6.62
N GLY A 58 -24.25 14.61 6.51
CA GLY A 58 -25.61 14.33 6.01
C GLY A 58 -26.42 13.25 6.75
N GLN A 59 -25.97 12.73 7.90
CA GLN A 59 -26.66 11.62 8.60
C GLN A 59 -27.12 12.00 10.03
N SER A 60 -27.46 13.27 10.25
CA SER A 60 -28.32 13.68 11.36
C SER A 60 -29.76 13.65 10.86
N LYS A 61 -30.43 12.51 11.01
CA LYS A 61 -31.89 12.48 11.02
C LYS A 61 -32.30 11.72 12.28
N THR A 62 -32.97 12.46 13.15
CA THR A 62 -33.60 12.16 14.45
C THR A 62 -32.69 11.97 15.64
#